data_AF-A0A0D7DVD6-F1
#
_entry.id   AF-A0A0D7DVD6-F1
#
_cell.length_a   1.000
_cell.length_b   1.000
_cell.length_c   1.000
_cell.angle_alpha   90.00
_cell.angle_beta   90.00
_cell.angle_gamma   90.00
#
_symmetry.space_group_name_H-M   'P 1'
#
loop_
_entity.id
_entity.type
_entity.pdbx_description
1 polymer ?
#
loop_
_entity_poly.entity_id
_entity_poly.type
_entity_poly.pdbx_seq_one_letter_code
_entity_poly.pdbx_strand_id
1 'polypeptide(L)'
;TLLASRFARGDGGFGGPSAGQPEPHQMPSRAPDRTVEITTRPDQALIYRLCGDRNPLHSDPEFAKRAGFARPILHGMCTYGITCRGVLQTYADYDPAAFKRHAVRFSSPVYPGETVTMAMWKDGEVISFEAKVKERDVTVIKSGRTVLG
;
A
#
# COMPACT_ATOMS: atom_id res chain seq x y z
N THR A 1 12.07 13.96 2.70
CA THR A 1 12.70 12.83 3.44
C THR A 1 11.91 11.56 3.20
N LEU A 2 12.58 10.42 2.99
CA LEU A 2 11.94 9.11 2.91
C LEU A 2 12.06 8.41 4.27
N LEU A 3 10.95 7.88 4.79
CA LEU A 3 10.92 7.05 5.99
C LEU A 3 10.36 5.68 5.63
N ALA A 4 11.04 4.63 6.07
CA ALA A 4 10.63 3.25 5.84
C ALA A 4 10.80 2.44 7.13
N SER A 5 9.74 1.74 7.54
CA SER A 5 9.80 0.73 8.60
C SER A 5 9.93 -0.64 7.97
N ARG A 6 10.80 -1.49 8.52
CA ARG A 6 10.99 -2.88 8.11
C ARG A 6 10.67 -3.80 9.28
N PHE A 7 10.20 -4.99 8.96
CA PHE A 7 9.85 -6.00 9.97
C PHE A 7 10.64 -7.28 9.70
N ALA A 8 11.49 -7.67 10.63
CA ALA A 8 12.23 -8.93 10.62
C ALA A 8 11.44 -9.95 11.46
N ARG A 9 10.63 -10.78 10.80
CA ARG A 9 9.76 -11.74 11.48
C ARG A 9 10.60 -12.89 12.05
N GLY A 10 10.51 -13.10 13.35
CA GLY A 10 11.22 -14.19 14.05
C GLY A 10 12.55 -13.76 14.67
N ASP A 11 13.11 -12.63 14.24
CA ASP A 11 14.42 -12.13 14.68
C ASP A 11 14.33 -11.30 15.97
N GLY A 12 13.27 -11.49 16.76
CA GLY A 12 13.06 -10.81 18.05
C GLY A 12 13.74 -11.53 19.22
N GLY A 13 13.44 -11.08 20.45
CA GLY A 13 13.89 -11.77 21.67
C GLY A 13 15.33 -11.48 22.13
N PHE A 14 16.00 -10.50 21.51
CA PHE A 14 17.39 -10.15 21.82
C PHE A 14 17.57 -9.08 22.92
N GLY A 15 16.49 -8.72 23.65
CA GLY A 15 16.56 -7.77 24.77
C GLY A 15 16.73 -6.29 24.39
N GLY A 16 16.42 -5.92 23.13
CA GLY A 16 16.45 -4.52 22.68
C GLY A 16 15.35 -3.62 23.29
N PRO A 17 15.42 -2.29 23.05
CA PRO A 17 14.42 -1.35 23.54
C PRO A 17 13.00 -1.72 23.08
N SER A 18 12.03 -1.59 24.00
CA SER A 18 10.61 -1.82 23.71
C SER A 18 9.88 -0.57 23.22
N ALA A 19 10.59 0.56 23.07
CA ALA A 19 10.00 1.80 22.54
C ALA A 19 9.31 1.51 21.19
N GLY A 20 8.00 1.75 21.17
CA GLY A 20 7.12 1.33 20.09
C GLY A 20 7.32 2.09 18.78
N GLN A 21 6.64 1.60 17.75
CA GLN A 21 6.47 2.36 16.50
C GLN A 21 5.61 3.61 16.76
N PRO A 22 5.76 4.68 15.97
CA PRO A 22 4.85 5.83 16.05
C PRO A 22 3.40 5.40 15.91
N GLU A 23 2.52 6.09 16.65
CA GLU A 23 1.08 5.84 16.56
C GLU A 23 0.60 5.99 15.11
N PRO A 24 -0.18 5.01 14.59
CA PRO A 24 -0.73 5.11 13.25
C PRO A 24 -1.65 6.32 13.10
N HIS A 25 -1.79 6.80 11.86
CA HIS A 25 -2.80 7.79 11.52
C HIS A 25 -4.21 7.26 11.85
N GLN A 26 -4.99 8.06 12.58
CA GLN A 26 -6.36 7.71 12.95
C GLN A 26 -7.30 7.92 11.76
N MET A 27 -8.11 6.91 11.47
CA MET A 27 -9.08 6.94 10.39
C MET A 27 -10.40 7.57 10.87
N PRO A 28 -11.08 8.39 10.05
CA PRO A 28 -12.43 8.87 10.37
C PRO A 28 -13.42 7.71 10.54
N SER A 29 -14.39 7.85 11.46
CA SER A 29 -15.44 6.85 11.73
C SER A 29 -16.69 6.98 10.86
N ARG A 30 -16.73 7.99 9.98
CA ARG A 30 -17.83 8.27 9.04
C ARG A 30 -17.69 7.47 7.74
N ALA A 31 -18.73 7.44 6.91
CA ALA A 31 -18.65 6.88 5.56
C ALA A 31 -17.59 7.62 4.70
N PRO A 32 -16.93 6.93 3.76
CA PRO A 32 -15.95 7.55 2.88
C PRO A 32 -16.60 8.56 1.93
N ASP A 33 -15.89 9.65 1.66
CA ASP A 33 -16.35 10.70 0.73
C ASP A 33 -16.27 10.22 -0.72
N ARG A 34 -15.25 9.44 -1.04
CA ARG A 34 -15.02 8.86 -2.36
C ARG A 34 -14.47 7.45 -2.24
N THR A 35 -14.83 6.61 -3.20
CA THR A 35 -14.23 5.30 -3.39
C THR A 35 -13.80 5.19 -4.85
N VAL A 36 -12.59 4.69 -5.09
CA VAL A 36 -12.08 4.44 -6.44
C VAL A 36 -11.58 3.01 -6.55
N GLU A 37 -11.70 2.43 -7.74
CA GLU A 37 -11.20 1.10 -8.04
C GLU A 37 -10.09 1.19 -9.08
N ILE A 38 -8.98 0.49 -8.83
CA ILE A 38 -7.84 0.43 -9.74
C ILE A 38 -7.47 -1.04 -9.91
N THR A 39 -7.75 -1.58 -11.10
CA THR A 39 -7.40 -2.95 -11.47
C THR A 39 -5.94 -3.05 -11.88
N THR A 40 -5.22 -4.00 -11.28
CA THR A 40 -3.84 -4.32 -11.65
C THR A 40 -3.81 -5.30 -12.82
N ARG A 41 -2.75 -5.26 -13.61
CA ARG A 41 -2.56 -6.27 -14.67
C ARG A 41 -2.11 -7.61 -14.07
N PRO A 42 -2.43 -8.76 -14.69
CA PRO A 42 -1.87 -10.05 -14.28
C PRO A 42 -0.33 -10.10 -14.32
N ASP A 43 0.30 -9.31 -15.19
CA ASP A 43 1.76 -9.21 -15.35
C ASP A 43 2.38 -8.01 -14.58
N GLN A 44 1.60 -7.29 -13.76
CA GLN A 44 2.01 -6.01 -13.15
C GLN A 44 3.34 -6.11 -12.38
N ALA A 45 3.57 -7.20 -11.66
CA ALA A 45 4.80 -7.42 -10.90
C ALA A 45 6.03 -7.63 -11.79
N LEU A 46 5.84 -8.22 -12.98
CA LEU A 46 6.92 -8.44 -13.95
C LEU A 46 7.39 -7.14 -14.59
N ILE A 47 6.48 -6.18 -14.76
CA ILE A 47 6.81 -4.84 -15.24
C ILE A 47 7.41 -4.01 -14.11
N TYR A 48 6.78 -3.97 -12.93
CA TYR A 48 7.22 -3.11 -11.82
C TYR A 48 8.63 -3.47 -11.30
N ARG A 49 9.00 -4.75 -11.28
CA ARG A 49 10.37 -5.17 -10.89
C ARG A 49 11.47 -4.57 -11.76
N LEU A 50 11.16 -4.10 -12.96
CA LEU A 50 12.13 -3.40 -13.81
C LEU A 50 12.56 -2.06 -13.22
N CYS A 51 11.79 -1.49 -12.28
CA CYS A 51 12.12 -0.29 -11.51
C CYS A 51 13.15 -0.52 -10.38
N GLY A 52 13.60 -1.76 -10.15
CA GLY A 52 14.75 -2.05 -9.29
C GLY A 52 14.58 -3.23 -8.34
N ASP A 53 13.38 -3.47 -7.80
CA ASP A 53 13.15 -4.58 -6.88
C ASP A 53 12.98 -5.91 -7.63
N ARG A 54 14.08 -6.66 -7.71
CA ARG A 54 14.17 -7.95 -8.40
C ARG A 54 13.88 -9.16 -7.52
N ASN A 55 13.37 -8.98 -6.30
CA ASN A 55 13.09 -10.08 -5.38
C ASN A 55 12.20 -11.16 -6.05
N PRO A 56 12.64 -12.44 -6.09
CA PRO A 56 11.91 -13.52 -6.75
C PRO A 56 10.52 -13.78 -6.15
N LEU A 57 10.25 -13.32 -4.92
CA LEU A 57 8.92 -13.33 -4.31
C LEU A 57 7.81 -12.76 -5.22
N HIS A 58 8.18 -11.84 -6.10
CA HIS A 58 7.27 -11.13 -7.00
C HIS A 58 7.21 -11.70 -8.42
N SER A 59 8.00 -12.73 -8.76
CA SER A 59 8.08 -13.25 -10.13
C SER A 59 8.21 -14.76 -10.27
N ASP A 60 8.70 -15.47 -9.24
CA ASP A 60 8.95 -16.90 -9.27
C ASP A 60 7.88 -17.64 -8.44
N PRO A 61 7.01 -18.44 -9.07
CA PRO A 61 5.98 -19.21 -8.36
C PRO A 61 6.53 -20.15 -7.29
N GLU A 62 7.64 -20.83 -7.56
CA GLU A 62 8.23 -21.78 -6.62
C GLU A 62 8.84 -21.05 -5.42
N PHE A 63 9.49 -19.91 -5.66
CA PHE A 63 9.98 -19.06 -4.56
C PHE A 63 8.82 -18.55 -3.70
N ALA A 64 7.76 -18.01 -4.31
CA ALA A 64 6.61 -17.48 -3.59
C ALA A 64 5.92 -18.55 -2.74
N LYS A 65 5.78 -19.77 -3.28
CA LYS A 65 5.23 -20.93 -2.56
C LYS A 65 6.07 -21.31 -1.35
N ARG A 66 7.40 -21.40 -1.49
CA ARG A 66 8.30 -21.64 -0.35
C ARG A 66 8.23 -20.53 0.71
N ALA A 67 7.99 -19.29 0.29
CA ALA A 67 7.80 -18.15 1.18
C ALA A 67 6.40 -18.09 1.84
N GLY A 68 5.53 -19.07 1.56
CA GLY A 68 4.21 -19.20 2.19
C GLY A 68 3.07 -18.46 1.47
N PHE A 69 3.26 -18.07 0.21
CA PHE A 69 2.21 -17.44 -0.61
C PHE A 69 1.69 -18.41 -1.67
N ALA A 70 0.42 -18.27 -2.06
CA ALA A 70 -0.18 -19.16 -3.06
C ALA A 70 0.42 -18.98 -4.47
N ARG A 71 0.88 -17.77 -4.79
CA ARG A 71 1.52 -17.36 -6.05
C ARG A 71 2.34 -16.08 -5.82
N PRO A 72 3.11 -15.58 -6.80
CA PRO A 72 3.85 -14.34 -6.65
C PRO A 72 2.93 -13.16 -6.28
N ILE A 73 3.33 -12.39 -5.26
CA ILE A 73 2.58 -11.22 -4.80
C ILE A 73 3.10 -9.95 -5.49
N LEU A 74 2.24 -8.94 -5.61
CA LEU A 74 2.64 -7.63 -6.10
C LEU A 74 3.53 -6.92 -5.06
N HIS A 75 4.52 -6.17 -5.51
CA HIS A 75 5.37 -5.37 -4.64
C HIS A 75 4.52 -4.41 -3.80
N GLY A 76 4.78 -4.32 -2.50
CA GLY A 76 4.10 -3.35 -1.63
C GLY A 76 4.25 -1.92 -2.16
N MET A 77 5.43 -1.56 -2.68
CA MET A 77 5.69 -0.26 -3.29
C MET A 77 4.93 -0.01 -4.59
N CYS A 78 4.53 -1.07 -5.32
CA CYS A 78 3.61 -0.92 -6.45
C CYS A 78 2.20 -0.55 -5.94
N THR A 79 1.73 -1.23 -4.89
CA THR A 79 0.47 -0.89 -4.22
C THR A 79 0.49 0.53 -3.62
N TYR A 80 1.63 0.98 -3.07
CA TYR A 80 1.83 2.37 -2.66
C TYR A 80 1.67 3.34 -3.83
N GLY A 81 2.26 3.03 -4.99
CA GLY A 81 2.07 3.83 -6.20
C GLY A 81 0.61 3.89 -6.66
N ILE A 82 -0.13 2.78 -6.50
CA ILE A 82 -1.58 2.73 -6.78
C ILE A 82 -2.35 3.67 -5.84
N THR A 83 -2.02 3.73 -4.55
CA THR A 83 -2.68 4.66 -3.63
C THR A 83 -2.34 6.12 -3.93
N CYS A 84 -1.10 6.42 -4.34
CA CYS A 84 -0.75 7.75 -4.86
C CYS A 84 -1.61 8.11 -6.06
N ARG A 85 -1.71 7.22 -7.06
CA ARG A 85 -2.54 7.44 -8.25
C ARG A 85 -4.00 7.67 -7.89
N GLY A 86 -4.53 6.90 -6.93
CA GLY A 86 -5.91 7.05 -6.46
C GLY A 86 -6.20 8.41 -5.86
N VAL A 87 -5.27 8.99 -5.10
CA VAL A 87 -5.43 10.36 -4.55
C VAL A 87 -5.23 11.41 -5.63
N LEU A 88 -4.20 11.26 -6.49
CA LEU A 88 -3.90 12.18 -7.58
C LEU A 88 -5.10 12.39 -8.51
N GLN A 89 -5.72 11.29 -8.96
CA GLN A 89 -6.87 11.36 -9.86
C GLN A 89 -8.14 11.89 -9.19
N THR A 90 -8.25 11.80 -7.87
CA THR A 90 -9.49 12.14 -7.16
C THR A 90 -9.48 13.57 -6.63
N TYR A 91 -8.33 14.05 -6.16
CA TYR A 91 -8.23 15.30 -5.40
C TYR A 91 -7.14 16.26 -5.88
N ALA A 92 -6.36 15.90 -6.89
CA ALA A 92 -5.25 16.74 -7.37
C ALA A 92 -5.20 16.92 -8.89
N ASP A 93 -6.22 16.47 -9.64
CA ASP A 93 -6.24 16.55 -11.12
C ASP A 93 -4.93 16.05 -11.78
N TYR A 94 -4.40 14.95 -11.22
CA TYR A 94 -3.10 14.39 -11.60
C TYR A 94 -1.87 15.30 -11.41
N ASP A 95 -1.98 16.45 -10.74
CA ASP A 95 -0.83 17.30 -10.40
C ASP A 95 0.03 16.64 -9.29
N PRO A 96 1.25 16.17 -9.61
CA PRO A 96 2.14 15.60 -8.61
C PRO A 96 2.72 16.64 -7.65
N ALA A 97 2.74 17.93 -8.02
CA ALA A 97 3.29 18.98 -7.17
C ALA A 97 2.43 19.25 -5.93
N ALA A 98 1.15 18.89 -5.98
CA ALA A 98 0.22 19.00 -4.86
C ALA A 98 0.57 18.07 -3.68
N PHE A 99 1.40 17.04 -3.86
CA PHE A 99 1.74 16.10 -2.79
C PHE A 99 2.84 16.66 -1.87
N LYS A 100 2.49 16.95 -0.61
CA LYS A 100 3.48 17.27 0.43
C LYS A 100 3.95 16.04 1.19
N ARG A 101 3.06 15.08 1.43
CA ARG A 101 3.36 13.84 2.17
C ARG A 101 2.42 12.72 1.75
N HIS A 102 2.94 11.50 1.61
CA HIS A 102 2.14 10.29 1.44
C HIS A 102 2.69 9.16 2.30
N ALA A 103 1.86 8.60 3.17
CA ALA A 103 2.20 7.55 4.11
C ALA A 103 1.16 6.42 4.07
N VAL A 104 1.62 5.18 4.17
CA VAL A 104 0.77 3.99 4.20
C VAL A 104 1.28 2.99 5.22
N ARG A 105 0.41 2.09 5.67
CA ARG A 105 0.79 0.87 6.37
C ARG A 105 0.31 -0.37 5.60
N PHE A 106 1.25 -1.18 5.13
CA PHE A 106 0.95 -2.45 4.48
C PHE A 106 0.41 -3.45 5.51
N SER A 107 -0.64 -4.18 5.16
CA SER A 107 -1.29 -5.15 6.07
C SER A 107 -1.49 -6.53 5.49
N SER A 108 -1.71 -6.64 4.18
CA SER A 108 -1.89 -7.91 3.47
C SER A 108 -1.35 -7.82 2.04
N PRO A 109 -0.99 -8.94 1.39
CA PRO A 109 -0.54 -8.92 0.00
C PRO A 109 -1.67 -8.59 -0.98
N VAL A 110 -1.29 -7.89 -2.05
CA VAL A 110 -2.06 -7.82 -3.30
C VAL A 110 -1.44 -8.85 -4.25
N TYR A 111 -2.26 -9.56 -5.00
CA TYR A 111 -1.79 -10.39 -6.09
C TYR A 111 -2.00 -9.69 -7.44
N PRO A 112 -1.06 -9.80 -8.41
CA PRO A 112 -1.25 -9.23 -9.74
C PRO A 112 -2.54 -9.75 -10.40
N GLY A 113 -3.29 -8.85 -11.03
CA GLY A 113 -4.61 -9.10 -11.62
C GLY A 113 -5.78 -8.71 -10.72
N GLU A 114 -5.55 -8.48 -9.42
CA GLU A 114 -6.61 -8.05 -8.48
C GLU A 114 -6.95 -6.56 -8.63
N THR A 115 -8.17 -6.20 -8.23
CA THR A 115 -8.66 -4.83 -8.13
C THR A 115 -8.47 -4.28 -6.74
N VAL A 116 -7.75 -3.15 -6.65
CA VAL A 116 -7.59 -2.39 -5.41
C VAL A 116 -8.70 -1.34 -5.31
N THR A 117 -9.60 -1.51 -4.35
CA THR A 117 -10.64 -0.54 -4.00
C THR A 117 -10.11 0.34 -2.87
N MET A 118 -10.09 1.66 -3.08
CA MET A 118 -9.57 2.64 -2.12
C MET A 118 -10.68 3.57 -1.65
N ALA A 119 -10.99 3.51 -0.36
CA ALA A 119 -11.90 4.42 0.32
C ALA A 119 -11.13 5.63 0.84
N MET A 120 -11.66 6.84 0.62
CA MET A 120 -11.00 8.10 0.94
C MET A 120 -11.92 9.03 1.72
N TRP A 121 -11.32 9.75 2.66
CA TRP A 121 -11.94 10.80 3.45
C TRP A 121 -11.09 12.06 3.35
N LYS A 122 -11.71 13.19 3.01
CA LYS A 122 -11.03 14.48 2.87
C LYS A 122 -11.43 15.41 4.00
N ASP A 123 -10.45 15.80 4.81
CA ASP A 123 -10.59 16.80 5.86
C ASP A 123 -9.56 17.92 5.62
N GLY A 124 -10.01 19.01 4.98
CA GLY A 124 -9.13 20.07 4.51
C GLY A 124 -8.13 19.57 3.47
N GLU A 125 -6.83 19.70 3.77
CA GLU A 125 -5.69 19.23 2.96
C GLU A 125 -5.32 17.77 3.22
N VAL A 126 -5.89 17.14 4.25
CA VAL A 126 -5.58 15.77 4.63
C VAL A 126 -6.55 14.81 3.96
N ILE A 127 -5.99 13.86 3.20
CA ILE A 127 -6.74 12.73 2.65
C ILE A 127 -6.38 11.48 3.46
N SER A 128 -7.30 11.02 4.29
CA SER A 128 -7.20 9.72 4.95
C SER A 128 -7.68 8.64 3.98
N PHE A 129 -7.06 7.46 3.96
CA PHE A 129 -7.52 6.38 3.10
C PHE A 129 -7.20 4.98 3.63
N GLU A 130 -8.02 4.02 3.21
CA GLU A 130 -7.77 2.59 3.34
C GLU A 130 -7.99 1.92 1.99
N ALA A 131 -7.26 0.83 1.74
CA ALA A 131 -7.40 0.08 0.50
C ALA A 131 -7.61 -1.40 0.77
N LYS A 132 -8.51 -2.01 -0.02
CA LYS A 132 -8.83 -3.43 0.01
C LYS A 132 -8.66 -4.05 -1.38
N VAL A 133 -8.43 -5.35 -1.40
CA VAL A 133 -8.60 -6.16 -2.60
C VAL A 133 -10.06 -6.55 -2.72
N LYS A 134 -10.70 -6.18 -3.83
CA LYS A 134 -12.14 -6.37 -4.06
C LYS A 134 -12.54 -7.85 -4.06
N GLU A 135 -11.74 -8.69 -4.70
CA GLU A 135 -12.04 -10.10 -4.94
C GLU A 135 -12.05 -10.94 -3.66
N ARG A 136 -11.35 -10.48 -2.62
CA ARG A 136 -11.16 -11.22 -1.36
C ARG A 136 -11.70 -10.50 -0.13
N ASP A 137 -12.17 -9.26 -0.28
CA ASP A 137 -12.50 -8.32 0.81
C ASP A 137 -11.40 -8.25 1.90
N VAL A 138 -10.14 -8.20 1.46
CA VAL A 138 -8.98 -8.14 2.36
C VAL A 138 -8.37 -6.74 2.34
N THR A 139 -8.26 -6.10 3.50
CA THR A 139 -7.51 -4.85 3.65
C THR A 139 -6.02 -5.06 3.37
N VAL A 140 -5.48 -4.27 2.46
CA VAL A 140 -4.06 -4.29 2.05
C VAL A 140 -3.31 -3.05 2.51
N ILE A 141 -3.98 -1.89 2.55
CA ILE A 141 -3.44 -0.65 3.16
C ILE A 141 -4.34 -0.21 4.30
N LYS A 142 -3.72 0.05 5.46
CA LYS A 142 -4.34 0.63 6.66
C LYS A 142 -3.76 2.00 6.96
N SER A 143 -4.52 2.85 7.65
CA SER A 143 -4.05 4.13 8.19
C SER A 143 -3.33 5.00 7.14
N GLY A 144 -3.82 4.99 5.90
CA GLY A 144 -3.24 5.76 4.81
C GLY A 144 -3.49 7.25 5.01
N ARG A 145 -2.48 8.07 4.69
CA ARG A 145 -2.57 9.53 4.81
C ARG A 145 -1.81 10.21 3.68
N THR A 146 -2.50 11.08 2.96
CA THR A 146 -1.88 12.09 2.08
C THR A 146 -2.10 13.47 2.67
N VAL A 147 -1.10 14.33 2.58
CA VAL A 147 -1.25 15.78 2.81
C VAL A 147 -1.02 16.46 1.48
N LEU A 148 -2.03 17.19 1.01
CA LEU A 148 -1.99 18.01 -0.20
C LEU A 148 -1.61 19.46 0.15
N GLY A 149 -1.17 20.25 -0.83
CA GLY A 149 -0.96 21.71 -0.70
C GLY A 149 0.12 22.25 -1.62
#